data_AF-A0A6I7QW87-F1
#
_entry.id   AF-A0A6I7QW87-F1
#
_cell.length_a   1.000
_cell.length_b   1.000
_cell.length_c   1.000
_cell.angle_alpha   90.00
_cell.angle_beta   90.00
_cell.angle_gamma   90.00
#
_symmetry.space_group_name_H-M   'P 1'
#
loop_
_entity.id
_entity.type
_entity.pdbx_description
1 polymer ?
#
loop_
_entity_poly.entity_id
_entity_poly.type
_entity_poly.pdbx_seq_one_letter_code
_entity_poly.pdbx_strand_id
1 'polypeptide(L)'
;MVLVAAAGSGEGLLPGPAGMEAWILSGLVLTGLAMAVFGITVRGRFNTQEPRMVRPLVRAYGLCTIVFAPTGLVEYAIAAAGLPWLPAIQLDHLFYLTWNIISMSAAIRLFRPGEQETPASALVPRERIAALNLSPREVEMALLIGRGLSNKQIATELFISPATVRTHIYNLYQKTGAGNRVELLNMLRQ
;
A
#
# COMPACT_ATOMS: atom_id res chain seq x y z
N MET A 1 12.02 -55.86 -32.09
CA MET A 1 11.29 -54.62 -31.72
C MET A 1 11.83 -54.18 -30.38
N VAL A 2 12.17 -52.88 -30.24
CA VAL A 2 12.89 -52.20 -29.13
C VAL A 2 14.43 -52.37 -29.22
N LEU A 3 15.24 -51.43 -29.77
CA LEU A 3 15.55 -50.01 -29.45
C LEU A 3 16.82 -49.89 -28.56
N VAL A 4 18.01 -49.74 -29.18
CA VAL A 4 19.22 -49.12 -28.60
C VAL A 4 20.15 -48.63 -29.73
N ALA A 5 20.80 -47.47 -29.51
CA ALA A 5 21.96 -46.90 -30.21
C ALA A 5 21.70 -45.86 -31.32
N ALA A 6 21.31 -44.65 -30.91
CA ALA A 6 21.83 -43.42 -31.51
C ALA A 6 22.52 -42.62 -30.40
N ALA A 7 23.79 -42.96 -30.15
CA ALA A 7 24.69 -42.14 -29.36
C ALA A 7 25.05 -40.90 -30.18
N GLY A 8 24.60 -39.74 -29.72
CA GLY A 8 24.94 -38.43 -30.27
C GLY A 8 25.16 -37.44 -29.13
N SER A 9 26.34 -37.51 -28.53
CA SER A 9 27.09 -36.43 -27.88
C SER A 9 26.30 -35.16 -27.48
N GLY A 10 25.84 -35.11 -26.23
CA GLY A 10 25.39 -33.89 -25.57
C GLY A 10 26.53 -33.17 -24.86
N GLU A 11 27.52 -32.68 -25.62
CA GLU A 11 28.55 -31.78 -25.11
C GLU A 11 28.66 -30.54 -26.00
N GLY A 12 28.47 -29.35 -25.39
CA GLY A 12 28.89 -28.07 -25.97
C GLY A 12 27.82 -27.24 -26.68
N LEU A 13 26.87 -26.65 -25.95
CA LEU A 13 26.06 -25.54 -26.44
C LEU A 13 26.24 -24.27 -25.59
N LEU A 14 27.46 -24.02 -25.10
CA LEU A 14 27.79 -22.71 -24.58
C LEU A 14 28.22 -21.84 -25.79
N PRO A 15 27.57 -20.70 -26.03
CA PRO A 15 27.96 -19.81 -27.11
C PRO A 15 29.40 -19.33 -26.88
N GLY A 16 30.18 -19.18 -27.96
CA GLY A 16 31.50 -18.54 -27.88
C GLY A 16 31.42 -17.12 -27.29
N PRO A 17 32.54 -16.47 -26.95
CA PRO A 17 32.55 -15.20 -26.21
C PRO A 17 31.65 -14.10 -26.81
N ALA A 18 31.65 -13.92 -28.14
CA ALA A 18 30.74 -13.00 -28.82
C ALA A 18 29.26 -13.41 -28.75
N GLY A 19 28.98 -14.71 -28.74
CA GLY A 19 27.64 -15.22 -28.52
C GLY A 19 27.19 -15.04 -27.07
N MET A 20 28.10 -15.19 -26.10
CA MET A 20 27.79 -14.96 -24.68
C MET A 20 27.39 -13.50 -24.42
N GLU A 21 28.08 -12.54 -25.04
CA GLU A 21 27.70 -11.11 -24.98
C GLU A 21 26.31 -10.85 -25.60
N ALA A 22 26.02 -11.41 -26.77
CA ALA A 22 24.71 -11.27 -27.41
C ALA A 22 23.57 -11.89 -26.56
N TRP A 23 23.83 -13.03 -25.92
CA TRP A 23 22.91 -13.66 -24.99
C TRP A 23 22.63 -12.78 -23.76
N ILE A 24 23.67 -12.20 -23.15
CA ILE A 24 23.53 -11.30 -21.99
C ILE A 24 22.72 -10.05 -22.38
N LEU A 25 23.08 -9.42 -23.49
CA LEU A 25 22.37 -8.24 -24.00
C LEU A 25 20.89 -8.50 -24.28
N SER A 26 20.57 -9.62 -24.93
CA SER A 26 19.16 -9.97 -25.20
C SER A 26 18.35 -10.17 -23.92
N GLY A 27 18.95 -10.78 -22.89
CA GLY A 27 18.33 -10.94 -21.57
C GLY A 27 18.05 -9.61 -20.88
N LEU A 28 19.01 -8.67 -20.89
CA LEU A 28 18.85 -7.34 -20.29
C LEU A 28 17.77 -6.51 -20.99
N VAL A 29 17.74 -6.51 -22.32
CA VAL A 29 16.72 -5.82 -23.11
C VAL A 29 15.34 -6.39 -22.82
N LEU A 30 15.21 -7.72 -22.80
CA LEU A 30 13.93 -8.38 -22.54
C LEU A 30 13.39 -8.06 -21.14
N THR A 31 14.24 -8.15 -20.11
CA THR A 31 13.87 -7.82 -18.72
C THR A 31 13.46 -6.35 -18.59
N GLY A 32 14.23 -5.43 -19.18
CA GLY A 32 13.92 -4.00 -19.15
C GLY A 32 12.58 -3.68 -19.84
N LEU A 33 12.31 -4.28 -21.00
CA LEU A 33 11.03 -4.15 -21.70
C LEU A 33 9.87 -4.69 -20.87
N ALA A 34 10.04 -5.87 -20.25
CA ALA A 34 9.02 -6.46 -19.38
C ALA A 34 8.70 -5.55 -18.18
N MET A 35 9.72 -5.00 -17.52
CA MET A 35 9.55 -4.05 -16.39
C MET A 35 8.84 -2.76 -16.81
N ALA A 36 9.17 -2.22 -17.99
CA ALA A 36 8.53 -1.03 -18.54
C ALA A 36 7.05 -1.28 -18.88
N VAL A 37 6.75 -2.38 -19.58
CA VAL A 37 5.37 -2.77 -19.92
C VAL A 37 4.55 -2.99 -18.66
N PHE A 38 5.06 -3.75 -17.69
CA PHE A 38 4.40 -3.96 -16.41
C PHE A 38 4.13 -2.64 -15.69
N GLY A 39 5.11 -1.74 -15.61
CA GLY A 39 4.91 -0.46 -14.93
C GLY A 39 3.89 0.45 -15.59
N ILE A 40 3.83 0.44 -16.94
CA ILE A 40 2.83 1.20 -17.72
C ILE A 40 1.43 0.62 -17.52
N THR A 41 1.28 -0.71 -17.62
CA THR A 41 -0.02 -1.37 -17.48
C THR A 41 -0.57 -1.23 -16.07
N VAL A 42 0.25 -1.42 -15.04
CA VAL A 42 -0.14 -1.31 -13.64
C VAL A 42 -0.54 0.12 -13.25
N ARG A 43 -0.02 1.13 -13.94
CA ARG A 43 -0.48 2.53 -13.78
C ARG A 43 -1.76 2.83 -14.57
N GLY A 44 -2.06 2.07 -15.61
CA GLY A 44 -3.17 2.27 -16.53
C GLY A 44 -4.38 1.39 -16.20
N ARG A 45 -5.46 2.02 -15.69
CA ARG A 45 -6.78 1.46 -15.34
C ARG A 45 -6.87 0.83 -13.94
N PHE A 46 -7.04 1.69 -12.95
CA PHE A 46 -7.67 1.30 -11.68
C PHE A 46 -9.19 1.40 -11.83
N ASN A 47 -9.91 0.31 -11.56
CA ASN A 47 -11.36 0.33 -11.49
C ASN A 47 -11.80 1.05 -10.20
N THR A 48 -12.95 1.74 -10.23
CA THR A 48 -13.46 2.56 -9.11
C THR A 48 -13.78 1.74 -7.84
N GLN A 49 -13.74 0.40 -7.93
CA GLN A 49 -14.01 -0.53 -6.85
C GLN A 49 -12.77 -0.97 -6.05
N GLU A 50 -11.55 -0.53 -6.39
CA GLU A 50 -10.37 -0.90 -5.61
C GLU A 50 -10.26 -0.13 -4.28
N PRO A 51 -9.74 -0.75 -3.21
CA PRO A 51 -9.53 -0.08 -1.93
C PRO A 51 -8.63 1.16 -2.10
N ARG A 52 -9.07 2.31 -1.58
CA ARG A 52 -8.33 3.60 -1.69
C ARG A 52 -6.87 3.51 -1.21
N MET A 53 -6.56 2.58 -0.31
CA MET A 53 -5.21 2.35 0.24
C MET A 53 -4.25 1.65 -0.73
N VAL A 54 -4.77 0.85 -1.67
CA VAL A 54 -3.95 0.04 -2.59
C VAL A 54 -3.47 0.87 -3.78
N ARG A 55 -4.28 1.83 -4.22
CA ARG A 55 -3.99 2.71 -5.37
C ARG A 55 -2.64 3.45 -5.33
N PRO A 56 -2.25 4.14 -4.23
CA PRO A 56 -0.94 4.81 -4.17
C PRO A 56 0.23 3.81 -4.18
N LEU A 57 0.03 2.62 -3.62
CA LEU A 57 1.05 1.58 -3.56
C LEU A 57 1.31 0.98 -4.94
N VAL A 58 0.25 0.63 -5.66
CA VAL A 58 0.35 0.04 -6.99
C VAL A 58 0.97 1.06 -7.97
N ARG A 59 0.67 2.36 -7.81
CA ARG A 59 1.37 3.43 -8.53
C ARG A 59 2.86 3.50 -8.20
N ALA A 60 3.24 3.34 -6.93
CA ALA A 60 4.63 3.32 -6.51
C ALA A 60 5.38 2.12 -7.10
N TYR A 61 4.76 0.93 -7.11
CA TYR A 61 5.31 -0.25 -7.79
C TYR A 61 5.53 -0.02 -9.28
N GLY A 62 4.51 0.48 -9.99
CA GLY A 62 4.63 0.72 -11.44
C GLY A 62 5.63 1.83 -11.79
N LEU A 63 5.79 2.85 -10.93
CA LEU A 63 6.85 3.85 -11.11
C LEU A 63 8.24 3.25 -10.87
N CYS A 64 8.39 2.45 -9.81
CA CYS A 64 9.65 1.78 -9.48
C CYS A 64 10.13 0.91 -10.66
N THR A 65 9.26 0.08 -11.25
CA THR A 65 9.68 -0.78 -12.36
C THR A 65 10.07 -0.01 -13.60
N ILE A 66 9.42 1.13 -13.90
CA ILE A 66 9.81 1.99 -15.03
C ILE A 66 11.17 2.65 -14.78
N VAL A 67 11.41 3.18 -13.57
CA VAL A 67 12.66 3.87 -13.23
C VAL A 67 13.86 2.92 -13.31
N PHE A 68 13.68 1.67 -12.89
CA PHE A 68 14.73 0.67 -12.90
C PHE A 68 14.82 -0.15 -14.20
N ALA A 69 13.82 -0.08 -15.10
CA ALA A 69 13.87 -0.78 -16.39
C ALA A 69 15.19 -0.59 -17.19
N PRO A 70 15.82 0.61 -17.25
CA PRO A 70 17.08 0.78 -17.98
C PRO A 70 18.33 0.34 -17.19
N THR A 71 18.23 0.04 -15.89
CA THR A 71 19.43 -0.14 -15.04
C THR A 71 20.35 -1.25 -15.51
N GLY A 72 19.82 -2.41 -15.91
CA GLY A 72 20.66 -3.49 -16.44
C GLY A 72 21.41 -3.13 -17.74
N LEU A 73 20.82 -2.32 -18.62
CA LEU A 73 21.51 -1.81 -19.81
C LEU A 73 22.57 -0.76 -19.47
N VAL A 74 22.29 0.08 -18.47
CA VAL A 74 23.24 1.07 -17.97
C VAL A 74 24.45 0.39 -17.34
N GLU A 75 24.26 -0.65 -16.53
CA GLU A 75 25.36 -1.46 -15.98
C GLU A 75 26.22 -2.09 -17.07
N TYR A 76 25.57 -2.70 -18.07
CA TYR A 76 26.28 -3.29 -19.21
C TYR A 76 27.12 -2.24 -19.96
N ALA A 77 26.55 -1.05 -20.22
CA ALA A 77 27.26 0.03 -20.91
C ALA A 77 28.44 0.56 -20.10
N ILE A 78 28.30 0.67 -18.76
CA ILE A 78 29.38 1.08 -17.86
C ILE A 78 30.50 0.05 -17.84
N ALA A 79 30.14 -1.24 -17.77
CA ALA A 79 31.10 -2.35 -17.82
C ALA A 79 31.86 -2.37 -19.16
N ALA A 80 31.15 -2.16 -20.28
CA ALA A 80 31.75 -2.07 -21.61
C ALA A 80 32.66 -0.84 -21.79
N ALA A 81 32.38 0.26 -21.07
CA ALA A 81 33.21 1.47 -21.08
C ALA A 81 34.50 1.35 -20.23
N GLY A 82 34.68 0.25 -19.48
CA GLY A 82 35.90 -0.03 -18.72
C GLY A 82 36.15 0.89 -17.52
N LEU A 83 35.10 1.46 -16.92
CA LEU A 83 35.20 2.38 -15.77
C LEU A 83 35.43 1.60 -14.46
N PRO A 84 36.61 1.71 -13.82
CA PRO A 84 37.04 0.77 -12.77
C PRO A 84 36.43 0.98 -11.37
N TRP A 85 35.75 2.11 -11.12
CA TRP A 85 35.24 2.50 -9.79
C TRP A 85 33.71 2.33 -9.60
N LEU A 86 32.99 1.89 -10.64
CA LEU A 86 31.53 1.71 -10.62
C LEU A 86 30.98 0.31 -10.28
N PRO A 87 31.73 -0.82 -10.30
CA PRO A 87 31.11 -2.14 -10.11
C PRO A 87 30.70 -2.44 -8.66
N ALA A 88 31.00 -1.56 -7.69
CA ALA A 88 30.67 -1.80 -6.29
C ALA A 88 29.18 -1.58 -5.95
N ILE A 89 28.43 -0.88 -6.81
CA ILE A 89 26.99 -0.66 -6.61
C ILE A 89 26.26 -1.34 -7.76
N GLN A 90 25.86 -2.59 -7.55
CA GLN A 90 24.88 -3.25 -8.42
C GLN A 90 23.55 -2.49 -8.26
N LEU A 91 23.16 -1.74 -9.29
CA LEU A 91 21.88 -1.03 -9.41
C LEU A 91 20.71 -2.00 -9.20
N ASP A 92 20.90 -3.29 -9.50
CA ASP A 92 19.97 -4.37 -9.15
C ASP A 92 19.65 -4.44 -7.65
N HIS A 93 20.63 -4.25 -6.77
CA HIS A 93 20.38 -4.23 -5.33
C HIS A 93 19.52 -3.05 -4.90
N LEU A 94 19.69 -1.90 -5.55
CA LEU A 94 18.86 -0.72 -5.29
C LEU A 94 17.40 -0.96 -5.75
N PHE A 95 17.21 -1.70 -6.84
CA PHE A 95 15.89 -2.15 -7.27
C PHE A 95 15.24 -3.05 -6.20
N TYR A 96 15.92 -4.09 -5.73
CA TYR A 96 15.39 -4.99 -4.70
C TYR A 96 15.13 -4.28 -3.37
N LEU A 97 15.99 -3.34 -2.97
CA LEU A 97 15.79 -2.55 -1.76
C LEU A 97 14.54 -1.68 -1.87
N THR A 98 14.38 -0.98 -3.01
CA THR A 98 13.20 -0.13 -3.27
C THR A 98 11.92 -0.97 -3.29
N TRP A 99 11.96 -2.14 -3.94
CA TRP A 99 10.85 -3.09 -3.98
C TRP A 99 10.45 -3.55 -2.57
N ASN A 100 11.41 -3.92 -1.73
CA ASN A 100 11.17 -4.34 -0.36
C ASN A 100 10.59 -3.22 0.52
N ILE A 101 11.09 -1.98 0.37
CA ILE A 101 10.56 -0.82 1.11
C ILE A 101 9.10 -0.56 0.73
N ILE A 102 8.77 -0.59 -0.57
CA ILE A 102 7.40 -0.40 -1.05
C ILE A 102 6.52 -1.53 -0.48
N SER A 103 6.95 -2.79 -0.54
CA SER A 103 6.21 -3.94 0.00
C SER A 103 5.98 -3.88 1.50
N MET A 104 7.01 -3.55 2.28
CA MET A 104 6.88 -3.40 3.73
C MET A 104 5.99 -2.22 4.09
N SER A 105 6.08 -1.10 3.36
CA SER A 105 5.19 0.04 3.56
C SER A 105 3.73 -0.31 3.25
N ALA A 106 3.48 -1.17 2.25
CA ALA A 106 2.18 -1.73 1.95
C ALA A 106 1.64 -2.56 3.12
N ALA A 107 2.44 -3.52 3.57
CA ALA A 107 2.10 -4.44 4.63
C ALA A 107 1.75 -3.67 5.91
N ILE A 108 2.59 -2.71 6.32
CA ILE A 108 2.32 -1.89 7.51
C ILE A 108 0.99 -1.12 7.39
N ARG A 109 0.66 -0.60 6.19
CA ARG A 109 -0.61 0.12 5.96
C ARG A 109 -1.82 -0.82 5.94
N LEU A 110 -1.68 -2.03 5.39
CA LEU A 110 -2.75 -3.02 5.30
C LEU A 110 -3.03 -3.69 6.65
N PHE A 111 -1.97 -3.97 7.41
CA PHE A 111 -2.02 -4.58 8.73
C PHE A 111 -2.26 -3.58 9.85
N ARG A 112 -2.29 -2.26 9.59
CA ARG A 112 -2.68 -1.26 10.58
C ARG A 112 -4.17 -1.44 10.88
N PRO A 113 -4.55 -2.00 12.05
CA PRO A 113 -5.94 -2.14 12.40
C PRO A 113 -6.42 -0.74 12.82
N GLY A 114 -7.33 -0.16 12.06
CA GLY A 114 -8.06 1.04 12.50
C GLY A 114 -7.78 2.29 11.69
N GLU A 115 -8.24 2.32 10.45
CA GLU A 115 -8.72 3.53 9.77
C GLU A 115 -9.67 3.18 8.62
N GLN A 116 -10.29 1.99 8.67
CA GLN A 116 -11.43 1.71 7.80
C GLN A 116 -12.60 2.55 8.31
N GLU A 117 -12.95 3.57 7.54
CA GLU A 117 -14.19 4.33 7.60
C GLU A 117 -15.38 3.35 7.67
N THR A 118 -15.67 2.85 8.85
CA THR A 118 -16.93 2.13 9.09
C THR A 118 -17.98 3.23 9.02
N PRO A 119 -18.91 3.20 8.05
CA PRO A 119 -19.88 4.27 7.90
C PRO A 119 -20.58 4.45 9.25
N ALA A 120 -20.62 5.70 9.73
CA ALA A 120 -21.06 6.08 11.07
C ALA A 120 -22.40 5.45 11.51
N SER A 121 -23.24 5.09 10.53
CA SER A 121 -24.55 4.48 10.71
C SER A 121 -24.53 2.97 11.00
N ALA A 122 -23.40 2.28 10.87
CA ALA A 122 -23.31 0.82 11.03
C ALA A 122 -22.86 0.39 12.43
N LEU A 123 -22.15 1.25 13.18
CA LEU A 123 -21.66 0.95 14.53
C LEU A 123 -22.65 1.34 15.64
N VAL A 124 -23.61 2.21 15.35
CA VAL A 124 -24.62 2.67 16.32
C VAL A 124 -26.00 2.51 15.69
N PRO A 125 -26.83 1.54 16.13
CA PRO A 125 -28.20 1.40 15.66
C PRO A 125 -28.97 2.70 15.91
N ARG A 126 -29.59 3.26 14.86
CA ARG A 126 -30.37 4.53 14.96
C ARG A 126 -31.48 4.46 16.01
N GLU A 127 -32.00 3.26 16.26
CA GLU A 127 -33.00 2.95 17.29
C GLU A 127 -32.50 3.23 18.71
N ARG A 128 -31.21 2.99 19.01
CA ARG A 128 -30.61 3.28 20.32
C ARG A 128 -30.39 4.77 20.54
N ILE A 129 -30.03 5.48 19.48
CA ILE A 129 -29.90 6.95 19.52
C ILE A 129 -31.25 7.58 19.87
N ALA A 130 -32.35 7.04 19.32
CA ALA A 130 -33.70 7.46 19.68
C ALA A 130 -34.07 7.13 21.14
N ALA A 131 -33.60 6.00 21.68
CA ALA A 131 -33.83 5.62 23.07
C ALA A 131 -33.15 6.54 24.10
N LEU A 132 -32.04 7.19 23.72
CA LEU A 132 -31.25 8.06 24.61
C LEU A 132 -31.72 9.54 24.62
N ASN A 133 -32.77 9.87 23.85
CA ASN A 133 -33.36 11.21 23.75
C ASN A 133 -32.32 12.34 23.58
N LEU A 134 -31.29 12.07 22.76
CA LEU A 134 -30.18 12.98 22.51
C LEU A 134 -30.58 14.11 21.57
N SER A 135 -30.03 15.30 21.78
CA SER A 135 -30.15 16.41 20.84
C SER A 135 -29.36 16.11 19.56
N PRO A 136 -29.69 16.76 18.42
CA PRO A 136 -28.98 16.53 17.16
C PRO A 136 -27.46 16.66 17.27
N ARG A 137 -26.98 17.63 18.07
CA ARG A 137 -25.56 17.84 18.29
C ARG A 137 -24.93 16.76 19.16
N GLU A 138 -25.65 16.27 20.17
CA GLU A 138 -25.21 15.14 21.01
C GLU A 138 -25.13 13.83 20.20
N VAL A 139 -26.09 13.60 19.30
CA VAL A 139 -26.05 12.48 18.35
C VAL A 139 -24.79 12.54 17.48
N GLU A 140 -24.51 13.71 16.92
CA GLU A 140 -23.33 13.92 16.09
C GLU A 140 -22.03 13.66 16.88
N MET A 141 -21.92 14.16 18.12
CA MET A 141 -20.79 13.86 19.00
C MET A 141 -20.66 12.37 19.31
N ALA A 142 -21.77 11.70 19.66
CA ALA A 142 -21.79 10.27 19.97
C ALA A 142 -21.34 9.41 18.77
N LEU A 143 -21.79 9.76 17.56
CA LEU A 143 -21.37 9.10 16.32
C LEU A 143 -19.88 9.29 16.05
N LEU A 144 -19.35 10.51 16.19
CA LEU A 144 -17.93 10.79 16.00
C LEU A 144 -17.05 10.12 17.07
N ILE A 145 -17.56 10.03 18.31
CA ILE A 145 -16.93 9.24 19.37
C ILE A 145 -16.90 7.75 19.01
N GLY A 146 -18.02 7.23 18.49
CA GLY A 146 -18.20 5.88 17.95
C GLY A 146 -17.18 5.49 16.89
N ARG A 147 -16.76 6.46 16.07
CA ARG A 147 -15.70 6.31 15.05
C ARG A 147 -14.27 6.31 15.63
N GLY A 148 -14.10 6.55 16.93
CA GLY A 148 -12.78 6.61 17.56
C GLY A 148 -12.06 7.96 17.44
N LEU A 149 -12.73 9.03 16.97
CA LEU A 149 -12.07 10.33 16.82
C LEU A 149 -11.72 10.96 18.18
N SER A 150 -10.52 11.53 18.27
CA SER A 150 -10.10 12.35 19.41
C SER A 150 -10.85 13.69 19.42
N ASN A 151 -10.92 14.34 20.59
CA ASN A 151 -11.62 15.63 20.74
C ASN A 151 -11.08 16.73 19.80
N LYS A 152 -9.77 16.66 19.46
CA LYS A 152 -9.17 17.58 18.47
C LYS A 152 -9.68 17.30 17.05
N GLN A 153 -9.78 16.03 16.66
CA GLN A 153 -10.29 15.66 15.34
C GLN A 153 -11.79 15.98 15.20
N ILE A 154 -12.57 15.74 16.26
CA ILE A 154 -13.99 16.14 16.33
C ILE A 154 -14.13 17.66 16.17
N ALA A 155 -13.27 18.43 16.83
CA ALA A 155 -13.27 19.89 16.73
C ALA A 155 -13.04 20.36 15.29
N THR A 156 -12.08 19.73 14.59
CA THR A 156 -11.80 20.00 13.18
C THR A 156 -12.96 19.62 12.26
N GLU A 157 -13.54 18.42 12.43
CA GLU A 157 -14.63 17.94 11.57
C GLU A 157 -15.90 18.81 11.71
N LEU A 158 -16.12 19.33 12.92
CA LEU A 158 -17.29 20.13 13.25
C LEU A 158 -17.06 21.64 13.21
N PHE A 159 -15.86 22.08 12.81
CA PHE A 159 -15.44 23.50 12.73
C PHE A 159 -15.71 24.28 14.03
N ILE A 160 -15.46 23.66 15.19
CA ILE A 160 -15.62 24.28 16.51
C ILE A 160 -14.33 24.15 17.34
N SER A 161 -14.25 24.88 18.47
CA SER A 161 -13.09 24.79 19.33
C SER A 161 -13.03 23.43 20.08
N PRO A 162 -11.82 22.89 20.38
CA PRO A 162 -11.68 21.70 21.21
C PRO A 162 -12.27 21.87 22.63
N ALA A 163 -12.32 23.10 23.14
CA ALA A 163 -12.96 23.39 24.42
C ALA A 163 -14.48 23.18 24.33
N THR A 164 -15.11 23.66 23.26
CA THR A 164 -16.53 23.47 22.96
C THR A 164 -16.88 21.98 22.83
N VAL A 165 -16.02 21.20 22.16
CA VAL A 165 -16.17 19.73 22.09
C VAL A 165 -16.18 19.11 23.48
N ARG A 166 -15.24 19.47 24.37
CA ARG A 166 -15.21 18.93 25.74
C ARG A 166 -16.50 19.22 26.49
N THR A 167 -17.05 20.42 26.37
CA THR A 167 -18.33 20.78 26.99
C THR A 167 -19.48 19.94 26.44
N HIS A 168 -19.57 19.76 25.12
CA HIS A 168 -20.60 18.91 24.52
C HIS A 168 -20.47 17.45 24.96
N ILE A 169 -19.26 16.90 25.04
CA ILE A 169 -19.02 15.53 25.51
C ILE A 169 -19.37 15.39 26.99
N TYR A 170 -19.06 16.39 27.81
CA TYR A 170 -19.44 16.40 29.22
C TYR A 170 -20.96 16.34 29.39
N ASN A 171 -21.71 17.18 28.67
CA ASN A 171 -23.17 17.17 28.71
C ASN A 171 -23.75 15.85 28.18
N LEU A 172 -23.14 15.29 27.14
CA LEU A 172 -23.50 13.97 26.62
C LEU A 172 -23.33 12.87 27.69
N TYR A 173 -22.22 12.87 28.43
CA TYR A 173 -22.00 11.92 29.54
C TYR A 173 -23.02 12.09 30.65
N GLN A 174 -23.32 13.33 31.05
CA GLN A 174 -24.35 13.59 32.06
C GLN A 174 -25.74 13.09 31.62
N LYS A 175 -26.06 13.25 30.33
CA LYS A 175 -27.37 12.86 29.79
C LYS A 175 -27.52 11.37 29.55
N THR A 176 -26.44 10.70 29.15
CA THR A 176 -26.42 9.25 28.90
C THR A 176 -26.13 8.42 30.15
N GLY A 177 -25.63 9.06 31.21
CA GLY A 177 -25.15 8.38 32.42
C GLY A 177 -23.79 7.70 32.26
N ALA A 178 -23.11 7.86 31.12
CA ALA A 178 -21.81 7.27 30.88
C ALA A 178 -20.73 8.00 31.71
N GLY A 179 -19.97 7.27 32.53
CA GLY A 179 -18.86 7.82 33.31
C GLY A 179 -17.57 8.01 32.50
N ASN A 180 -17.44 7.31 31.37
CA ASN A 180 -16.28 7.45 30.51
C ASN A 180 -16.59 7.13 29.04
N ARG A 181 -15.62 7.41 28.17
CA ARG A 181 -15.71 7.18 26.73
C ARG A 181 -16.01 5.72 26.37
N VAL A 182 -15.40 4.76 27.07
CA VAL A 182 -15.58 3.33 26.80
C VAL A 182 -16.98 2.87 27.19
N GLU A 183 -17.49 3.35 28.31
CA GLU A 183 -18.85 3.08 28.78
C GLU A 183 -19.89 3.63 27.82
N LEU A 184 -19.73 4.87 27.34
CA LEU A 184 -20.58 5.43 26.30
C LEU A 184 -20.57 4.55 25.04
N LEU A 185 -19.39 4.10 24.61
CA LEU A 185 -19.27 3.23 23.45
C LEU A 185 -19.96 1.87 23.66
N ASN A 186 -19.88 1.29 24.85
CA ASN A 186 -20.58 0.05 25.17
C ASN A 186 -22.10 0.24 25.15
N MET A 187 -22.60 1.34 25.72
CA MET A 187 -24.03 1.68 25.67
C MET A 187 -24.55 1.89 24.25
N LEU A 188 -23.72 2.41 23.35
CA LEU A 188 -24.09 2.60 21.94
C LEU A 188 -24.03 1.30 21.10
N ARG A 189 -23.31 0.27 21.56
CA ARG A 189 -23.11 -1.00 20.85
C ARG A 189 -24.06 -2.12 21.28
N GLN A 190 -24.60 -2.06 22.50
CA GLN A 190 -25.54 -3.05 23.06
C GLN A 190 -26.99 -2.70 22.71
#